data_AF-A0A969SUR4-F1
#
_entry.id   AF-A0A969SUR4-F1
#
_cell.length_a   1.000
_cell.length_b   1.000
_cell.length_c   1.000
_cell.angle_alpha   90.00
_cell.angle_beta   90.00
_cell.angle_gamma   90.00
#
_symmetry.space_group_name_H-M   'P 1'
#
loop_
_entity.id
_entity.type
_entity.pdbx_description
1 polymer ?
#
loop_
_entity_poly.entity_id
_entity_poly.type
_entity_poly.pdbx_seq_one_letter_code
_entity_poly.pdbx_strand_id
1 'polypeptide(L)'
;MLDLVWVILAATGVLLLTPVSGAALDPLGVTFGLLSAGSWAGFILLSAPVGRAFSGGSGLSLAMAIATLIMLPIGIHAGGSALLKPSILLLALGIAVLGVVLPYSLEFKALSRLPPRVYGVLISIEPAIAALVGLLFLGEQLEPRNLVAIAMVTTAAMGVTLLGSPRNL
;
A
#
# COMPACT_ATOMS: atom_id res chain seq x y z
N MET A 1 7.30 -20.01 -14.36
CA MET A 1 7.10 -19.25 -15.63
C MET A 1 5.82 -18.42 -15.60
N LEU A 2 4.69 -18.95 -15.12
CA LEU A 2 3.45 -18.18 -14.95
C LEU A 2 3.61 -16.94 -14.03
N ASP A 3 4.37 -17.05 -12.93
CA ASP A 3 4.65 -15.90 -12.06
C ASP A 3 5.24 -14.70 -12.81
N LEU A 4 6.13 -14.94 -13.77
CA LEU A 4 6.76 -13.88 -14.56
C LEU A 4 5.74 -13.17 -15.47
N VAL A 5 4.79 -13.92 -16.02
CA VAL A 5 3.71 -13.34 -16.84
C VAL A 5 2.85 -12.40 -15.99
N TRP A 6 2.49 -12.80 -14.77
CA TRP A 6 1.74 -11.93 -13.85
C TRP A 6 2.52 -10.70 -13.43
N VAL A 7 3.83 -10.85 -13.16
CA VAL A 7 4.71 -9.72 -12.84
C VAL A 7 4.81 -8.73 -13.99
N ILE A 8 5.00 -9.20 -15.23
CA ILE A 8 5.07 -8.33 -16.42
C ILE A 8 3.72 -7.64 -16.65
N LEU A 9 2.61 -8.34 -16.47
CA LEU A 9 1.27 -7.78 -16.63
C LEU A 9 1.01 -6.65 -15.63
N ALA A 10 1.32 -6.88 -14.35
CA ALA A 10 1.21 -5.88 -13.30
C ALA A 10 2.12 -4.67 -13.57
N ALA A 11 3.39 -4.90 -13.93
CA ALA A 11 4.33 -3.83 -14.24
C ALA A 11 3.84 -2.98 -15.42
N THR A 12 3.30 -3.61 -16.46
CA THR A 12 2.72 -2.91 -17.62
C THR A 12 1.50 -2.07 -17.22
N GLY A 13 0.62 -2.61 -16.38
CA GLY A 13 -0.50 -1.85 -15.82
C GLY A 13 -0.05 -0.64 -15.01
N VAL A 14 0.95 -0.77 -14.14
CA VAL A 14 1.51 0.37 -13.37
C VAL A 14 2.14 1.43 -14.27
N LEU A 15 2.87 1.02 -15.31
CA LEU A 15 3.43 1.95 -16.31
C LEU A 15 2.31 2.68 -17.07
N LEU A 16 1.20 1.99 -17.36
CA LEU A 16 0.01 2.60 -17.97
C LEU A 16 -0.78 3.50 -17.01
N LEU A 17 -0.60 3.41 -15.69
CA LEU A 17 -1.17 4.40 -14.75
C LEU A 17 -0.26 5.62 -14.62
N THR A 18 1.03 5.47 -14.87
CA THR A 18 2.00 6.57 -14.75
C THR A 18 1.65 7.66 -15.77
N PRO A 19 1.47 8.93 -15.35
CA PRO A 19 1.25 10.03 -16.27
C PRO A 19 2.46 10.18 -17.18
N VAL A 20 2.24 10.14 -18.49
CA VAL A 20 3.29 10.42 -19.48
C VAL A 20 3.35 11.94 -19.69
N SER A 21 3.48 12.71 -18.62
CA SER A 21 3.68 14.15 -18.73
C SER A 21 5.14 14.39 -19.09
N GLY A 22 5.41 15.18 -20.12
CA GLY A 22 6.75 15.51 -20.62
C GLY A 22 7.61 16.35 -19.67
N ALA A 23 7.36 16.28 -18.36
CA ALA A 23 8.18 16.91 -17.34
C ALA A 23 9.50 16.13 -17.21
N ALA A 24 10.61 16.86 -17.11
CA ALA A 24 11.91 16.25 -16.85
C ALA A 24 11.85 15.44 -15.55
N LEU A 25 12.39 14.21 -15.58
CA LEU A 25 12.52 13.38 -14.39
C LEU A 25 13.42 14.08 -13.39
N ASP A 26 12.89 14.39 -12.21
CA ASP A 26 13.69 14.89 -11.09
C ASP A 26 14.55 13.73 -10.53
N PRO A 27 15.89 13.80 -10.62
CA PRO A 27 16.76 12.74 -10.11
C PRO A 27 16.57 12.49 -8.62
N LEU A 28 16.25 13.53 -7.84
CA LEU A 28 16.01 13.40 -6.40
C LEU A 28 14.74 12.57 -6.16
N GLY A 29 13.63 12.91 -6.81
CA GLY A 29 12.39 12.11 -6.78
C GLY A 29 12.60 10.65 -7.19
N VAL A 30 13.38 10.40 -8.24
CA VAL A 30 13.71 9.02 -8.67
C VAL A 30 14.49 8.28 -7.59
N THR A 31 15.50 8.89 -6.96
CA THR A 31 16.24 8.25 -5.87
C THR A 31 15.35 7.93 -4.67
N PHE A 32 14.47 8.85 -4.27
CA PHE A 32 13.49 8.57 -3.20
C PHE A 32 12.51 7.45 -3.58
N GLY A 33 12.05 7.40 -4.83
CA GLY A 33 11.19 6.33 -5.33
C GLY A 33 11.88 4.95 -5.27
N LEU A 34 13.14 4.86 -5.70
CA LEU A 34 13.92 3.62 -5.62
C LEU A 34 14.20 3.20 -4.18
N LEU A 35 14.52 4.16 -3.29
CA LEU A 35 14.71 3.89 -1.86
C LEU A 35 13.41 3.38 -1.22
N SER A 36 12.26 3.95 -1.58
CA SER A 36 10.95 3.50 -1.11
C SER A 36 10.67 2.07 -1.57
N ALA A 37 10.86 1.78 -2.86
CA ALA A 37 10.67 0.44 -3.41
C ALA A 37 11.60 -0.60 -2.74
N GLY A 38 12.88 -0.25 -2.55
CA GLY A 38 13.85 -1.11 -1.86
C GLY A 38 13.49 -1.35 -0.40
N SER A 39 13.04 -0.32 0.32
CA SER A 39 12.59 -0.42 1.71
C SER A 39 11.34 -1.30 1.83
N TRP A 40 10.40 -1.18 0.89
CA TRP A 40 9.20 -2.00 0.85
C TRP A 40 9.51 -3.48 0.56
N ALA A 41 10.42 -3.74 -0.39
CA ALA A 41 10.91 -5.10 -0.64
C ALA A 41 11.60 -5.70 0.60
N GLY A 42 12.43 -4.90 1.29
CA GLY A 42 13.03 -5.28 2.56
C GLY A 42 11.99 -5.60 3.63
N PHE A 43 10.96 -4.75 3.79
CA PHE A 43 9.85 -5.00 4.71
C PHE A 43 9.15 -6.34 4.41
N ILE A 44 8.81 -6.62 3.15
CA ILE A 44 8.18 -7.89 2.75
C ILE A 44 9.05 -9.08 3.14
N LEU A 45 10.35 -9.05 2.82
CA LEU A 45 11.28 -10.15 3.11
C LEU A 45 11.52 -10.35 4.61
N LEU A 46 11.56 -9.27 5.39
CA LEU A 46 11.83 -9.28 6.82
C LEU A 46 10.56 -9.51 7.67
N SER A 47 9.38 -9.28 7.11
CA SER A 47 8.09 -9.40 7.82
C SER A 47 7.88 -10.78 8.44
N ALA A 48 8.18 -11.87 7.70
CA ALA A 48 7.99 -13.23 8.19
C ALA A 48 8.98 -13.63 9.31
N PRO A 49 10.30 -13.38 9.20
CA PRO A 49 11.24 -13.56 10.31
C PRO A 49 10.87 -12.74 11.56
N VAL A 50 10.52 -11.46 11.40
CA VAL A 50 10.13 -10.58 12.51
C VAL A 50 8.83 -11.06 13.16
N GLY A 51 7.84 -11.49 12.37
CA GLY A 51 6.58 -12.04 12.87
C GLY A 51 6.74 -13.33 13.67
N ARG A 52 7.81 -14.12 13.43
CA ARG A 52 8.14 -15.29 14.26
C ARG A 52 8.89 -14.93 15.55
N ALA A 53 9.66 -13.84 15.53
CA ALA A 53 10.46 -13.41 16.68
C ALA A 53 9.64 -12.69 17.77
N PHE A 54 8.51 -12.08 17.40
CA PHE A 54 7.65 -11.32 18.31
C PHE A 54 6.24 -11.90 18.38
N SER A 55 5.72 -12.18 19.59
CA SER A 55 4.36 -12.66 19.79
C SER A 55 3.37 -11.50 20.07
N GLY A 56 2.10 -11.71 19.70
CA GLY A 56 0.99 -10.85 20.14
C GLY A 56 0.97 -9.41 19.61
N GLY A 57 1.60 -9.11 18.47
CA GLY A 57 1.59 -7.77 17.86
C GLY A 57 2.60 -6.78 18.44
N SER A 58 3.40 -7.19 19.44
CA SER A 58 4.47 -6.38 20.04
C SER A 58 5.54 -5.92 19.04
N GLY A 59 5.82 -6.73 18.01
CA GLY A 59 6.73 -6.35 16.93
C GLY A 59 6.19 -5.19 16.09
N LEU A 60 4.87 -5.16 15.84
CA LEU A 60 4.25 -4.08 15.09
C LEU A 60 4.22 -2.78 15.90
N SER A 61 3.88 -2.83 17.19
CA SER A 61 3.89 -1.63 18.04
C SER A 61 5.28 -1.02 18.18
N LEU A 62 6.32 -1.86 18.33
CA LEU A 62 7.71 -1.40 18.35
C LEU A 62 8.13 -0.79 17.01
N ALA A 63 7.79 -1.43 15.89
CA ALA A 63 8.06 -0.89 14.56
C ALA A 63 7.38 0.47 14.35
N MET A 64 6.13 0.63 14.81
CA MET A 64 5.39 1.89 14.77
C MET A 64 6.04 2.96 15.68
N ALA A 65 6.53 2.59 16.86
CA ALA A 65 7.23 3.52 17.74
C ALA A 65 8.54 4.01 17.11
N ILE A 66 9.34 3.11 16.55
CA ILE A 66 10.59 3.46 15.85
C ILE A 66 10.29 4.32 14.62
N ALA A 67 9.32 3.94 13.79
CA ALA A 67 8.92 4.72 12.62
C ALA A 67 8.44 6.13 13.03
N THR A 68 7.67 6.23 14.11
CA THR A 68 7.24 7.51 14.68
C THR A 68 8.44 8.34 15.11
N LEU A 69 9.40 7.78 15.86
CA LEU A 69 10.59 8.52 16.30
C LEU A 69 11.44 9.03 15.13
N ILE A 70 11.55 8.24 14.06
CA ILE A 70 12.29 8.63 12.85
C ILE A 70 11.55 9.73 12.07
N MET A 71 10.22 9.60 11.92
CA MET A 71 9.41 10.54 11.14
C MET A 71 9.02 11.81 11.91
N LEU A 72 8.96 11.75 13.24
CA LEU A 72 8.57 12.87 14.09
C LEU A 72 9.38 14.15 13.84
N PRO A 73 10.73 14.15 13.80
CA PRO A 73 11.49 15.37 13.53
C PRO A 73 11.19 15.94 12.14
N ILE A 74 11.01 15.07 11.13
CA ILE A 74 10.66 15.48 9.76
C ILE A 74 9.25 16.09 9.73
N GLY A 75 8.29 15.46 10.41
CA GLY A 75 6.92 15.95 10.53
C GLY A 75 6.81 17.26 11.29
N ILE A 76 7.58 17.45 12.36
CA ILE A 76 7.67 18.72 13.09
C ILE A 76 8.27 19.81 12.21
N HIS A 77 9.35 19.50 11.49
CA HIS A 77 10.01 20.45 10.60
C HIS A 77 9.08 20.88 9.44
N ALA A 78 8.40 19.93 8.79
CA ALA A 78 7.49 20.21 7.68
C ALA A 78 6.18 20.87 8.13
N GLY A 79 5.65 20.48 9.30
CA GLY A 79 4.38 20.96 9.83
C GLY A 79 4.47 22.33 10.54
N GLY A 80 5.62 22.65 11.14
CA GLY A 80 5.87 23.94 11.79
C GLY A 80 4.77 24.36 12.76
N SER A 81 4.31 25.61 12.66
CA SER A 81 3.26 26.17 13.52
C SER A 81 1.86 25.59 13.25
N ALA A 82 1.64 24.88 12.14
CA ALA A 82 0.35 24.26 11.85
C ALA A 82 0.01 23.16 12.86
N LEU A 83 1.02 22.49 13.42
CA LEU A 83 0.85 21.47 14.47
C LEU A 83 0.30 22.04 15.78
N LEU A 84 0.37 23.36 15.99
CA LEU A 84 -0.20 24.02 17.17
C LEU A 84 -1.71 24.27 17.03
N LYS A 85 -2.28 24.09 15.84
CA LYS A 85 -3.71 24.30 15.60
C LYS A 85 -4.49 23.05 15.99
N PRO A 86 -5.41 23.12 16.97
CA PRO A 86 -6.19 21.96 17.39
C PRO A 86 -7.00 21.32 16.26
N SER A 87 -7.48 22.12 15.29
CA SER A 87 -8.21 21.62 14.13
C SER A 87 -7.35 20.72 13.23
N ILE A 88 -6.07 21.05 13.04
CA ILE A 88 -5.14 20.23 12.25
C ILE A 88 -4.83 18.93 12.99
N LEU A 89 -4.64 18.98 14.31
CA LEU A 89 -4.42 17.79 15.12
C LEU A 89 -5.66 16.86 15.12
N LEU A 90 -6.87 17.42 15.19
CA LEU A 90 -8.11 16.65 15.11
C LEU A 90 -8.29 15.99 13.74
N LEU A 91 -7.98 16.71 12.65
CA LEU A 91 -7.99 16.12 11.30
C LEU A 91 -6.94 15.03 11.16
N ALA A 92 -5.71 15.26 11.62
CA ALA A 92 -4.64 14.27 11.60
C ALA A 92 -5.01 13.02 12.40
N LEU A 93 -5.64 13.19 13.56
CA LEU A 93 -6.18 12.09 14.36
C LEU A 93 -7.27 11.34 13.60
N GLY A 94 -8.21 12.06 12.98
CA GLY A 94 -9.26 11.47 12.15
C GLY A 94 -8.68 10.63 11.00
N ILE A 95 -7.69 11.15 10.29
CA ILE A 95 -6.98 10.45 9.22
C ILE A 95 -6.25 9.22 9.76
N ALA A 96 -5.56 9.33 10.89
CA ALA A 96 -4.84 8.20 11.50
C ALA A 96 -5.80 7.09 11.95
N VAL A 97 -6.92 7.45 12.58
CA VAL A 97 -7.91 6.48 13.06
C VAL A 97 -8.64 5.82 11.89
N LEU A 98 -9.17 6.61 10.95
CA LEU A 98 -9.99 6.11 9.85
C LEU A 98 -9.16 5.47 8.73
N GLY A 99 -7.94 5.95 8.48
CA GLY A 99 -7.09 5.49 7.39
C GLY A 99 -6.12 4.37 7.77
N VAL A 100 -5.80 4.21 9.05
CA VAL A 100 -4.79 3.22 9.49
C VAL A 100 -5.35 2.29 10.56
N VAL A 101 -5.76 2.84 11.72
CA VAL A 101 -6.14 2.02 12.88
C VAL A 101 -7.35 1.15 12.60
N LEU A 102 -8.43 1.75 12.07
CA LEU A 102 -9.65 1.04 11.76
C LEU A 102 -9.46 0.02 10.63
N PRO A 103 -8.87 0.37 9.46
CA PRO A 103 -8.61 -0.59 8.39
C PRO A 103 -7.74 -1.76 8.85
N TYR A 104 -6.61 -1.51 9.53
CA TYR A 104 -5.75 -2.60 10.02
C TYR A 104 -6.45 -3.48 11.06
N SER A 105 -7.27 -2.90 11.94
CA SER A 105 -8.04 -3.69 12.91
C SER A 105 -9.02 -4.64 12.21
N LEU A 106 -9.70 -4.15 11.17
CA LEU A 106 -10.60 -4.95 10.34
C LEU A 106 -9.82 -5.99 9.53
N GLU A 107 -8.65 -5.64 9.01
CA GLU A 107 -7.76 -6.50 8.25
C GLU A 107 -7.27 -7.69 9.09
N PHE A 108 -6.74 -7.44 10.30
CA PHE A 108 -6.34 -8.51 11.22
C PHE A 108 -7.52 -9.39 11.64
N LYS A 109 -8.71 -8.81 11.81
CA LYS A 109 -9.92 -9.57 12.09
C LYS A 109 -10.37 -10.42 10.90
N ALA A 110 -10.18 -9.93 9.67
CA ALA A 110 -10.46 -10.68 8.45
C ALA A 110 -9.46 -11.83 8.28
N LEU A 111 -8.16 -11.58 8.47
CA LEU A 111 -7.10 -12.59 8.43
C LEU A 111 -7.33 -13.73 9.43
N SER A 112 -7.84 -13.41 10.62
CA SER A 112 -8.15 -14.41 11.65
C SER A 112 -9.45 -15.20 11.41
N ARG A 113 -10.31 -14.77 10.46
CA ARG A 113 -11.63 -15.37 10.23
C ARG A 113 -11.84 -15.97 8.84
N LEU A 114 -11.07 -15.53 7.84
CA LEU A 114 -11.23 -15.96 6.45
C LEU A 114 -10.13 -16.94 6.04
N PRO A 115 -10.44 -17.91 5.17
CA PRO A 115 -9.41 -18.72 4.53
C PRO A 115 -8.44 -17.82 3.72
N PRO A 116 -7.12 -18.11 3.70
CA PRO A 116 -6.13 -17.30 2.99
C PRO A 116 -6.47 -17.03 1.52
N ARG A 117 -7.10 -18.01 0.85
CA ARG A 117 -7.55 -17.88 -0.54
C ARG A 117 -8.64 -16.82 -0.71
N VAL A 118 -9.60 -16.76 0.21
CA VAL A 118 -10.70 -15.77 0.17
C VAL A 118 -10.15 -14.38 0.46
N TYR A 119 -9.27 -14.28 1.47
CA TYR A 119 -8.60 -13.04 1.81
C TYR A 119 -7.78 -12.49 0.64
N GLY A 120 -6.96 -13.33 -0.02
CA GLY A 120 -6.18 -12.91 -1.19
C GLY A 120 -7.05 -12.42 -2.36
N VAL A 121 -8.23 -13.02 -2.57
CA VAL A 121 -9.17 -12.56 -3.60
C VAL A 121 -9.75 -11.20 -3.23
N LEU A 122 -10.10 -10.96 -1.96
CA LEU A 122 -10.57 -9.66 -1.49
C LEU A 122 -9.53 -8.55 -1.69
N ILE A 123 -8.27 -8.82 -1.34
CA ILE A 123 -7.16 -7.87 -1.54
C ILE A 123 -6.91 -7.62 -3.03
N SER A 124 -7.04 -8.64 -3.89
CA SER A 124 -6.87 -8.46 -5.34
C SER A 124 -7.90 -7.49 -5.95
N ILE A 125 -9.05 -7.28 -5.30
CA ILE A 125 -10.12 -6.37 -5.74
C ILE A 125 -9.86 -4.93 -5.28
N GLU A 126 -8.96 -4.72 -4.32
CA GLU A 126 -8.62 -3.40 -3.76
C GLU A 126 -8.32 -2.32 -4.82
N PRO A 127 -7.54 -2.57 -5.91
CA PRO A 127 -7.28 -1.55 -6.93
C PRO A 127 -8.56 -1.07 -7.63
N ALA A 128 -9.53 -1.96 -7.83
CA ALA A 128 -10.79 -1.61 -8.46
C ALA A 128 -11.68 -0.79 -7.52
N ILE A 129 -11.70 -1.12 -6.23
CA ILE A 129 -12.42 -0.36 -5.21
C ILE A 129 -11.79 1.02 -5.01
N ALA A 130 -10.45 1.09 -4.96
CA ALA A 130 -9.72 2.35 -4.87
C ALA A 130 -10.07 3.29 -6.03
N ALA A 131 -10.09 2.77 -7.27
CA ALA A 131 -10.48 3.54 -8.43
C ALA A 131 -11.96 4.00 -8.39
N LEU A 132 -12.86 3.14 -7.93
CA LEU A 132 -14.28 3.51 -7.76
C LEU A 132 -14.45 4.61 -6.71
N VAL A 133 -13.74 4.51 -5.58
CA VAL A 133 -13.76 5.53 -4.54
C VAL A 133 -13.17 6.84 -5.05
N GLY A 134 -12.06 6.80 -5.79
CA GLY A 134 -11.47 7.97 -6.45
C GLY A 134 -12.44 8.66 -7.41
N LEU A 135 -13.12 7.87 -8.25
CA LEU A 135 -14.17 8.39 -9.13
C LEU A 135 -15.32 9.06 -8.37
N LEU A 136 -15.86 8.38 -7.34
CA LEU A 136 -17.08 8.83 -6.64
C LEU A 136 -16.84 9.98 -5.66
N PHE A 137 -15.71 9.97 -4.94
CA PHE A 137 -15.44 10.91 -3.85
C PHE A 137 -14.41 11.99 -4.21
N LEU A 138 -13.44 11.68 -5.08
CA LEU A 138 -12.42 12.64 -5.53
C LEU A 138 -12.75 13.28 -6.88
N GLY A 139 -13.77 12.77 -7.59
CA GLY A 139 -14.18 13.28 -8.90
C GLY A 139 -13.17 12.99 -10.00
N GLU A 140 -12.35 11.94 -9.85
CA GLU A 140 -11.34 11.57 -10.83
C GLU A 140 -11.99 11.12 -12.15
N GLN A 141 -11.53 11.67 -13.28
CA GLN A 141 -11.97 11.18 -14.59
C GLN A 141 -11.20 9.92 -14.96
N LEU A 142 -11.89 8.78 -14.95
CA LEU A 142 -11.32 7.50 -15.37
C LEU A 142 -11.31 7.42 -16.90
N GLU A 143 -10.19 7.81 -17.50
CA GLU A 143 -9.96 7.56 -18.92
C GLU A 143 -9.93 6.06 -19.23
N PRO A 144 -10.30 5.64 -20.46
CA PRO A 144 -10.22 4.23 -20.87
C PRO A 144 -8.85 3.60 -20.62
N ARG A 145 -7.76 4.38 -20.74
CA ARG A 145 -6.40 3.96 -20.42
C ARG A 145 -6.26 3.51 -18.96
N ASN A 146 -6.80 4.29 -18.02
CA ASN A 146 -6.72 4.00 -16.59
C ASN A 146 -7.52 2.74 -16.24
N LEU A 147 -8.70 2.56 -16.88
CA LEU A 147 -9.51 1.34 -16.71
C LEU A 147 -8.78 0.08 -17.17
N VAL A 148 -8.13 0.12 -18.34
CA VAL A 148 -7.31 -1.00 -18.83
C VAL A 148 -6.16 -1.27 -17.87
N ALA A 149 -5.49 -0.23 -17.39
CA ALA A 149 -4.37 -0.36 -16.47
C ALA A 149 -4.78 -1.01 -15.13
N ILE A 150 -5.89 -0.57 -14.54
CA ILE A 150 -6.49 -1.17 -13.34
C ILE A 150 -6.85 -2.63 -13.60
N ALA A 151 -7.50 -2.93 -14.72
CA ALA A 151 -7.86 -4.29 -15.09
C ALA A 151 -6.64 -5.21 -15.20
N MET A 152 -5.53 -4.73 -15.77
CA MET A 152 -4.27 -5.48 -15.86
C MET A 152 -3.69 -5.80 -14.47
N VAL A 153 -3.63 -4.80 -13.58
CA VAL A 153 -3.11 -4.98 -12.21
C VAL A 153 -4.00 -5.92 -11.39
N THR A 154 -5.32 -5.72 -11.42
CA THR A 154 -6.29 -6.58 -10.73
C THR A 154 -6.25 -8.01 -11.25
N THR A 155 -6.17 -8.20 -12.58
CA THR A 155 -6.06 -9.55 -13.18
C THR A 155 -4.76 -10.24 -12.79
N ALA A 156 -3.64 -9.50 -12.75
CA ALA A 156 -2.37 -10.04 -12.27
C ALA A 156 -2.44 -10.48 -10.81
N ALA A 157 -3.01 -9.66 -9.93
CA ALA A 157 -3.18 -9.99 -8.52
C ALA A 157 -4.08 -11.22 -8.30
N MET A 158 -5.22 -11.28 -9.00
CA MET A 158 -6.10 -12.45 -8.98
C MET A 158 -5.40 -13.71 -9.52
N GLY A 159 -4.63 -13.58 -10.61
CA GLY A 159 -3.87 -14.67 -11.22
C GLY A 159 -2.86 -15.28 -10.24
N VAL A 160 -2.08 -14.43 -9.54
CA VAL A 160 -1.16 -14.88 -8.49
C VAL A 160 -1.90 -15.55 -7.34
N THR A 161 -3.05 -15.01 -6.92
CA THR A 161 -3.83 -15.56 -5.80
C THR A 161 -4.48 -16.91 -6.13
N LEU A 162 -5.01 -17.07 -7.35
CA LEU A 162 -5.78 -18.25 -7.75
C LEU A 162 -4.90 -19.38 -8.29
N LEU A 163 -3.79 -19.04 -8.96
CA LEU A 163 -2.92 -19.98 -9.67
C LEU A 163 -1.54 -20.12 -9.01
N GLY A 164 -1.22 -19.27 -8.03
CA GLY A 164 0.00 -19.43 -7.24
C GLY A 164 -0.05 -20.73 -6.45
N SER A 165 0.89 -21.64 -6.73
CA SER A 165 1.07 -22.83 -5.91
C SER A 165 1.32 -22.43 -4.46
N PRO A 166 0.71 -23.11 -3.46
CA PRO A 166 1.03 -22.88 -2.07
C PRO A 166 2.53 -23.13 -1.85
N ARG A 167 3.30 -22.06 -1.65
CA ARG A 167 4.66 -22.18 -1.15
C ARG A 167 4.54 -22.56 0.31
N ASN A 168 4.71 -23.85 0.57
CA ASN A 168 4.91 -24.38 1.92
C ASN A 168 6.10 -23.62 2.54
N LEU A 169 5.79 -22.69 3.44
CA LEU A 169 6.74 -22.07 4.37
C LEU A 169 6.93 -22.98 5.58
#